data_AF-A0A1R1CD15-F1
#
_entry.id   AF-A0A1R1CD15-F1
#
_cell.length_a   1.000
_cell.length_b   1.000
_cell.length_c   1.000
_cell.angle_alpha   90.00
_cell.angle_beta   90.00
_cell.angle_gamma   90.00
#
_symmetry.space_group_name_H-M   'P 1'
#
loop_
_entity.id
_entity.type
_entity.pdbx_description
1 polymer ?
#
loop_
_entity_poly.entity_id
_entity_poly.type
_entity_poly.pdbx_seq_one_letter_code
_entity_poly.pdbx_strand_id
1 'polypeptide(L)' 'MRTEDQIKRKRNELVVQLKSAEAELANLLQSNPESEGKIDRLRSKTEQLESMVMMLEWVLNEPSGAYHN' A
#
# COMPACT_ATOMS: atom_id res chain seq x y z
N MET A 1 -14.96 -5.26 -16.39
CA MET A 1 -15.31 -6.49 -15.64
C MET A 1 -15.54 -6.10 -14.18
N ARG A 2 -16.63 -6.50 -13.52
CA ARG A 2 -16.98 -6.00 -12.16
C ARG A 2 -15.85 -6.18 -11.13
N THR A 3 -15.03 -7.22 -11.29
CA THR A 3 -13.87 -7.55 -10.47
C THR A 3 -12.71 -6.57 -10.65
N GLU A 4 -12.42 -6.14 -11.88
CA GLU A 4 -11.34 -5.19 -12.17
C GLU A 4 -11.63 -3.81 -11.55
N ASP A 5 -12.87 -3.34 -11.64
CA ASP A 5 -13.30 -2.07 -11.01
C ASP A 5 -13.29 -2.17 -9.47
N GLN A 6 -13.47 -3.36 -8.90
CA GLN A 6 -13.31 -3.59 -7.47
C GLN A 6 -11.83 -3.54 -7.05
N ILE A 7 -10.93 -4.17 -7.82
CA ILE A 7 -9.49 -4.15 -7.58
C ILE A 7 -8.95 -2.72 -7.68
N LYS A 8 -9.34 -1.95 -8.70
CA LYS A 8 -8.95 -0.54 -8.86
C LYS A 8 -9.38 0.33 -7.68
N ARG A 9 -10.63 0.18 -7.22
CA ARG A 9 -11.14 0.90 -6.03
C ARG A 9 -10.32 0.54 -4.79
N LYS A 10 -10.11 -0.76 -4.55
CA LYS A 10 -9.33 -1.21 -3.40
C LYS A 10 -7.88 -0.72 -3.43
N ARG A 11 -7.23 -0.77 -4.59
CA ARG A 11 -5.89 -0.21 -4.79
C ARG A 11 -5.86 1.28 -4.43
N ASN A 12 -6.81 2.06 -4.93
CA ASN A 12 -6.85 3.50 -4.65
C ASN A 12 -7.04 3.81 -3.16
N GLU A 13 -7.90 3.07 -2.46
CA GLU A 13 -8.05 3.18 -1.01
C GLU A 13 -6.73 2.90 -0.28
N LEU A 14 -6.03 1.82 -0.66
CA LEU A 14 -4.75 1.45 -0.07
C LEU A 14 -3.65 2.47 -0.36
N VAL A 15 -3.62 3.06 -1.56
CA VAL A 15 -2.69 4.15 -1.92
C VAL A 15 -2.91 5.39 -1.05
N VAL A 16 -4.18 5.76 -0.77
CA VAL A 16 -4.48 6.88 0.13
C VAL A 16 -3.99 6.59 1.54
N GLN A 17 -4.20 5.36 2.04
CA GLN A 17 -3.72 4.94 3.35
C GLN A 17 -2.19 4.92 3.43
N LEU A 18 -1.52 4.44 2.38
CA LEU A 18 -0.08 4.42 2.26
C LEU A 18 0.50 5.84 2.37
N LYS A 19 0.02 6.76 1.55
CA LYS A 19 0.47 8.16 1.58
C LYS A 19 0.28 8.83 2.94
N SER A 20 -0.82 8.51 3.62
CA SER A 20 -1.08 9.01 4.98
C SER A 20 -0.06 8.46 5.98
N ALA A 21 0.25 7.16 5.92
CA ALA A 21 1.24 6.51 6.78
C ALA A 21 2.67 7.02 6.51
N GLU A 22 3.04 7.22 5.25
CA GLU A 22 4.32 7.82 4.86
C GLU A 22 4.47 9.25 5.42
N ALA A 23 3.43 10.07 5.32
CA ALA A 23 3.43 11.42 5.85
C ALA A 23 3.53 11.42 7.40
N GLU A 24 2.81 10.52 8.07
CA GLU A 24 2.90 10.34 9.52
C GLU A 24 4.31 9.90 9.93
N LEU A 25 4.92 8.97 9.17
CA LEU A 25 6.28 8.49 9.43
C LEU A 25 7.32 9.61 9.25
N ALA A 26 7.20 10.39 8.18
CA ALA A 26 8.06 11.55 7.93
C ALA A 26 7.95 12.59 9.05
N ASN A 27 6.71 12.90 9.49
CA ASN A 27 6.47 13.82 10.60
C ASN A 27 7.05 13.28 11.92
N LEU A 28 6.93 11.99 12.18
CA LEU A 28 7.44 11.38 13.41
C LEU A 28 8.96 11.38 13.45
N LEU A 29 9.61 11.06 12.32
CA LEU A 29 11.07 11.14 12.16
C LEU A 29 11.61 12.56 12.40
N GLN A 30 10.86 13.59 12.04
CA GLN A 30 11.26 14.99 12.24
C GLN A 30 10.97 15.50 13.66
N SER A 31 9.82 15.14 14.22
CA SER A 31 9.34 15.72 15.48
C SER A 31 9.83 14.98 16.72
N ASN A 32 10.01 13.66 16.66
CA ASN A 32 10.37 12.82 17.80
C ASN A 32 11.24 11.63 17.34
N PRO A 33 12.46 11.88 16.82
CA PRO A 33 13.33 10.84 16.28
C PRO A 33 13.69 9.75 17.31
N GLU A 34 13.69 10.08 18.61
CA GLU A 34 13.94 9.13 19.70
C GLU A 34 12.79 8.13 19.95
N SER A 35 11.64 8.30 19.30
CA SER A 35 10.50 7.38 19.40
C SER A 35 10.65 6.14 18.50
N GLU A 36 11.82 5.47 18.56
CA GLU A 36 12.18 4.34 17.69
C GLU A 36 11.07 3.27 17.61
N GLY A 37 10.52 2.83 18.74
CA GLY A 37 9.46 1.83 18.74
C GLY A 37 8.14 2.24 18.06
N LYS A 38 7.83 3.54 17.99
CA LYS A 38 6.68 4.04 17.21
C LYS A 38 7.02 4.13 15.72
N ILE A 39 8.24 4.59 15.41
CA ILE A 39 8.78 4.68 14.06
C ILE A 39 8.81 3.29 13.41
N ASP A 40 9.30 2.27 14.11
CA ASP A 40 9.39 0.89 13.58
C ASP A 40 8.01 0.29 13.30
N ARG A 41 7.04 0.50 14.19
CA ARG A 41 5.67 0.03 13.99
C ARG A 41 5.02 0.69 12.78
N LEU A 42 5.21 2.00 12.64
CA LEU A 42 4.64 2.77 11.53
C LEU A 42 5.33 2.44 10.20
N ARG A 43 6.64 2.22 10.23
CA ARG A 43 7.41 1.72 9.08
C ARG A 43 6.91 0.34 8.64
N SER A 44 6.78 -0.60 9.58
CA SER A 44 6.24 -1.95 9.28
C SER A 44 4.83 -1.89 8.66
N LYS A 45 3.98 -0.98 9.15
CA LYS A 45 2.64 -0.74 8.57
C LYS A 45 2.73 -0.18 7.15
N THR A 46 3.68 0.73 6.91
CA THR A 46 3.91 1.33 5.59
C THR A 46 4.34 0.27 4.59
N GLU A 47 5.33 -0.56 4.93
CA GLU A 47 5.82 -1.68 4.10
C GLU A 47 4.72 -2.71 3.76
N GLN A 48 3.81 -2.99 4.72
CA GLN A 48 2.66 -3.85 4.48
C GLN A 48 1.68 -3.24 3.46
N LEU A 49 1.38 -1.94 3.59
CA LEU A 49 0.51 -1.23 2.65
C LEU A 49 1.13 -1.16 1.25
N GLU A 50 2.43 -0.89 1.14
CA GLU A 50 3.18 -0.92 -0.13
C GLU A 50 3.07 -2.29 -0.80
N SER A 51 3.29 -3.36 -0.03
CA SER A 51 3.20 -4.74 -0.53
C SER A 51 1.79 -5.05 -1.07
N MET A 52 0.73 -4.61 -0.37
CA MET A 52 -0.65 -4.80 -0.81
C MET A 52 -0.97 -4.00 -2.08
N VAL A 53 -0.50 -2.75 -2.18
CA VAL A 53 -0.67 -1.92 -3.38
C VAL A 53 0.02 -2.57 -4.58
N MET A 54 1.28 -3.00 -4.41
CA MET A 54 2.07 -3.65 -5.46
C MET A 54 1.40 -4.94 -5.95
N MET A 55 0.84 -5.75 -5.06
CA MET A 55 0.10 -6.96 -5.44
C MET A 55 -1.12 -6.64 -6.31
N LEU A 56 -1.93 -5.65 -5.93
CA LEU A 56 -3.11 -5.27 -6.71
C LEU A 56 -2.72 -4.63 -8.05
N GLU A 57 -1.62 -3.89 -8.09
CA GLU A 57 -1.05 -3.39 -9.34
C GLU A 57 -0.59 -4.51 -10.25
N TRP A 58 0.06 -5.53 -9.70
CA TRP A 58 0.45 -6.71 -10.48
C TRP A 58 -0.78 -7.41 -11.07
N VAL A 59 -1.82 -7.65 -10.27
CA VAL A 59 -3.07 -8.28 -10.75
C VAL A 59 -3.75 -7.46 -11.86
N LEU A 60 -3.72 -6.13 -11.77
CA LEU A 60 -4.30 -5.27 -12.80
C LEU A 60 -3.51 -5.26 -14.11
N ASN A 61 -2.22 -5.56 -14.06
CA ASN A 61 -1.31 -5.54 -15.20
C ASN A 61 -0.93 -6.96 -15.68
N GLU A 62 -1.43 -8.01 -15.03
CA GLU A 62 -1.19 -9.40 -15.44
C GLU A 62 -1.78 -9.62 -16.84
N PRO A 63 -1.00 -10.21 -17.78
CA PRO A 63 -1.51 -10.48 -19.13
C PRO A 63 -2.70 -11.43 -19.05
N SER A 64 -3.84 -10.97 -19.54
CA SER A 64 -5.09 -11.73 -19.60
C SER A 64 -5.01 -12.77 -20.73
N GLY A 65 -4.27 -13.85 -20.50
CA GLY A 65 -4.19 -14.94 -21.46
C GLY A 65 -3.34 -16.11 -20.96
N ALA A 66 -3.97 -17.12 -20.34
CA ALA A 66 -3.50 -18.51 -20.34
C ALA A 66 -4.38 -19.52 -19.57
N TYR A 67 -5.40 -19.12 -18.79
CA TYR A 67 -6.15 -20.08 -17.94
C TYR A 67 -7.68 -20.07 -18.12
N HIS A 68 -8.17 -19.67 -19.28
CA HIS A 68 -9.55 -19.91 -19.70
C HIS A 68 -9.54 -20.46 -21.13
N ASN A 69 -9.14 -21.72 -21.29
CA ASN A 69 -9.46 -22.58 -22.45
C ASN A 69 -9.94 -23.92 -21.90
#